data_AF-A0A7D7A2U0-F1
#
_entry.id   AF-A0A7D7A2U0-F1
#
_cell.length_a   1.000
_cell.length_b   1.000
_cell.length_c   1.000
_cell.angle_alpha   90.00
_cell.angle_beta   90.00
_cell.angle_gamma   90.00
#
_symmetry.space_group_name_H-M   'P 1'
#
loop_
_entity.id
_entity.type
_entity.pdbx_description
1 polymer ?
#
loop_
_entity_poly.entity_id
_entity_poly.type
_entity_poly.pdbx_seq_one_letter_code
_entity_poly.pdbx_strand_id
1 'polypeptide(L)'
;MLDAPGCEVLVAVRLNGHLDPIDGRFHWYGRVSTTDGAELPEPGRGQVFLTVPGGHPTAGVLQERDPWGDLRIVGIGAPPFPLEPSATG
;
A
#
# COMPACT_ATOMS: atom_id res chain seq x y z
N MET A 1 -6.09 -6.35 2.55
CA MET A 1 -7.38 -5.69 2.31
C MET A 1 -7.12 -4.21 2.11
N LEU A 2 -7.65 -3.67 1.02
CA LEU A 2 -7.62 -2.24 0.72
C LEU A 2 -9.01 -1.68 1.00
N ASP A 3 -9.08 -0.73 1.91
CA ASP A 3 -10.29 0.03 2.22
C ASP A 3 -10.18 1.39 1.54
N ALA A 4 -11.10 1.63 0.61
CA ALA A 4 -11.29 2.88 -0.08
C ALA A 4 -12.70 3.39 0.23
N PRO A 5 -12.94 4.72 0.18
CA PRO A 5 -14.25 5.27 0.50
C PRO A 5 -15.37 4.62 -0.34
N GLY A 6 -16.17 3.78 0.29
CA GLY A 6 -17.28 3.06 -0.33
C GLY A 6 -16.94 1.69 -0.95
N CYS A 7 -15.71 1.19 -0.79
CA CYS A 7 -15.31 -0.13 -1.32
C CYS A 7 -14.16 -0.77 -0.53
N GLU A 8 -14.36 -2.00 -0.06
CA GLU A 8 -13.33 -2.84 0.55
C GLU A 8 -13.00 -4.02 -0.36
N VAL A 9 -11.73 -4.16 -0.74
CA VAL A 9 -11.30 -5.16 -1.73
C VAL A 9 -10.09 -5.95 -1.24
N LEU A 10 -10.11 -7.26 -1.49
CA LEU A 10 -8.93 -8.11 -1.30
C LEU A 10 -7.96 -7.92 -2.46
N VAL A 11 -6.74 -7.53 -2.11
CA VAL A 11 -5.70 -7.16 -3.06
C VAL A 11 -4.37 -7.78 -2.64
N ALA A 12 -3.56 -8.12 -3.62
CA ALA A 12 -2.18 -8.49 -3.45
C ALA A 12 -1.34 -7.22 -3.52
N VAL A 13 -0.49 -6.99 -2.52
CA VAL A 13 0.38 -5.80 -2.48
C VAL A 13 1.84 -6.21 -2.39
N ARG A 14 2.68 -5.53 -3.15
CA ARG A 14 4.13 -5.57 -3.00
C ARG A 14 4.62 -4.21 -2.52
N LEU A 15 5.00 -4.15 -1.25
CA LEU A 15 5.41 -2.93 -0.59
C LEU A 15 6.91 -2.93 -0.39
N ASN A 16 7.51 -1.75 -0.55
CA ASN A 16 8.89 -1.44 -0.24
C ASN A 16 8.91 -0.10 0.50
N GLY A 17 9.98 0.20 1.22
CA GLY A 17 10.09 1.50 1.87
C GLY A 17 11.47 1.74 2.45
N HIS A 18 11.70 2.99 2.80
CA HIS A 18 12.93 3.43 3.45
C HIS A 18 12.63 4.51 4.51
N LEU A 19 13.54 4.67 5.46
CA LEU A 19 13.51 5.84 6.34
C LEU A 19 14.07 7.03 5.57
N ASP A 20 13.26 8.06 5.37
CA ASP A 20 13.71 9.30 4.74
C ASP A 20 14.45 10.13 5.81
N PRO A 21 15.75 10.43 5.62
CA PRO A 21 16.54 11.19 6.57
C PRO A 21 16.18 12.69 6.60
N ILE A 22 15.45 13.19 5.61
CA ILE A 22 15.08 14.61 5.48
C ILE A 22 13.96 14.95 6.47
N ASP A 23 12.93 14.11 6.56
CA ASP A 23 11.79 14.33 7.44
C ASP A 23 11.73 13.37 8.63
N GLY A 24 12.62 12.36 8.67
CA GLY A 24 12.70 11.36 9.73
C GLY A 24 11.53 10.37 9.72
N ARG A 25 10.78 10.28 8.62
CA ARG A 25 9.61 9.39 8.50
C ARG A 25 9.92 8.21 7.59
N PHE A 26 9.21 7.12 7.80
CA PHE A 26 9.34 5.97 6.92
C PHE A 26 8.44 6.17 5.70
N HIS A 27 9.03 6.35 4.54
CA HIS A 27 8.32 6.48 3.27
C HIS A 27 8.26 5.12 2.64
N TRP A 28 7.04 4.65 2.37
CA TRP A 28 6.81 3.37 1.74
C TRP A 28 5.98 3.54 0.48
N TYR A 29 6.22 2.67 -0.47
CA TYR A 29 5.56 2.66 -1.75
C TYR A 29 5.46 1.23 -2.25
N GLY A 30 4.52 0.99 -3.15
CA GLY A 30 4.32 -0.33 -3.67
C GLY A 30 3.39 -0.38 -4.84
N ARG A 31 3.09 -1.61 -5.22
CA ARG A 31 2.13 -1.91 -6.27
C ARG A 31 1.03 -2.80 -5.72
N VAL A 32 -0.19 -2.52 -6.12
CA VAL A 32 -1.43 -3.18 -5.70
C VAL A 32 -2.02 -3.86 -6.93
N SER A 33 -2.26 -5.16 -6.82
CA SER A 33 -2.84 -6.01 -7.86
C SER A 33 -4.11 -6.66 -7.32
N THR A 34 -5.13 -6.77 -8.16
CA THR A 34 -6.37 -7.49 -7.81
C THR A 34 -6.11 -9.00 -7.79
N THR A 35 -6.65 -9.71 -6.79
CA THR A 35 -6.44 -11.17 -6.67
C THR A 35 -7.53 -11.97 -7.37
N ASP A 36 -8.77 -11.48 -7.39
CA ASP A 36 -9.94 -12.20 -7.91
C ASP A 36 -10.60 -11.49 -9.10
N GLY A 37 -9.87 -10.60 -9.79
CA GLY A 37 -10.45 -9.77 -10.85
C GLY A 37 -11.42 -8.72 -10.33
N ALA A 38 -11.45 -8.48 -9.01
CA ALA A 38 -12.19 -7.41 -8.39
C ALA A 38 -11.71 -6.05 -8.92
N GLU A 39 -12.66 -5.13 -9.11
CA GLU A 39 -12.35 -3.78 -9.57
C GLU A 39 -11.62 -3.01 -8.47
N LEU A 40 -10.39 -2.62 -8.78
CA LEU A 40 -9.62 -1.78 -7.89
C LEU A 40 -10.21 -0.36 -7.89
N PRO A 41 -10.22 0.34 -6.74
CA PRO A 41 -10.71 1.73 -6.67
C PRO A 41 -9.93 2.64 -7.64
N GLU A 42 -10.53 3.76 -8.04
CA GLU A 42 -9.85 4.68 -8.95
C GLU A 42 -8.62 5.34 -8.30
N PRO A 43 -7.51 5.49 -9.03
CA PRO A 43 -6.39 6.29 -8.57
C PRO A 43 -6.81 7.74 -8.38
N GLY A 44 -6.35 8.38 -7.30
CA GLY A 44 -6.75 9.75 -7.02
C GLY A 44 -6.28 10.25 -5.67
N ARG A 45 -6.66 11.48 -5.33
CA ARG A 45 -6.28 12.12 -4.06
C ARG A 45 -7.00 11.55 -2.83
N GLY A 46 -7.79 10.49 -3.00
CA GLY A 46 -8.46 9.80 -1.90
C GLY A 46 -7.45 9.06 -1.04
N GLN A 47 -7.50 9.28 0.27
CA GLN A 47 -6.78 8.46 1.23
C GLN A 47 -7.43 7.08 1.27
N VAL A 48 -6.62 6.04 1.14
CA VAL A 48 -7.01 4.64 1.29
C VAL A 48 -6.32 4.04 2.50
N PHE A 49 -6.93 3.01 3.09
CA PHE A 49 -6.33 2.26 4.19
C PHE A 49 -5.92 0.88 3.73
N LEU A 50 -4.64 0.58 3.81
CA LEU A 50 -4.11 -0.74 3.51
C LEU A 50 -3.94 -1.51 4.81
N THR A 51 -4.65 -2.62 4.91
CA THR A 51 -4.57 -3.55 6.04
C THR A 51 -4.01 -4.88 5.56
N VAL A 52 -2.86 -5.28 6.07
CA VAL A 52 -2.30 -6.63 5.84
C VAL A 52 -2.59 -7.55 7.02
N PRO A 53 -2.64 -8.88 6.80
CA PRO A 53 -2.90 -9.83 7.87
C PRO A 53 -1.89 -9.70 9.01
N GLY A 54 -2.37 -9.48 10.24
CA GLY A 54 -1.52 -9.29 11.42
C GLY A 54 -0.89 -7.90 11.55
N GLY A 55 -1.19 -6.98 10.63
CA GLY A 55 -0.76 -5.58 10.68
C GLY A 55 -1.87 -4.62 11.06
N HIS A 56 -1.53 -3.35 11.16
CA HIS A 56 -2.46 -2.25 11.40
C HIS A 56 -2.90 -1.63 10.06
N PRO A 57 -4.10 -1.02 9.99
CA PRO A 57 -4.49 -0.23 8.82
C PRO A 57 -3.56 0.98 8.67
N THR A 58 -2.86 1.07 7.54
CA THR A 58 -1.99 2.21 7.24
C THR A 58 -2.59 3.06 6.13
N ALA A 59 -2.58 4.37 6.33
CA ALA A 59 -3.00 5.34 5.33
C ALA A 59 -2.02 5.38 4.15
N GLY A 60 -2.54 5.25 2.95
CA GLY A 60 -1.83 5.41 1.69
C GLY A 60 -2.65 6.21 0.69
N VAL A 61 -2.03 6.52 -0.43
CA VAL A 61 -2.64 7.23 -1.56
C VAL A 61 -2.36 6.44 -2.83
N LEU A 62 -3.40 6.22 -3.63
CA LEU A 62 -3.30 5.58 -4.93
C LEU A 62 -2.93 6.62 -5.97
N GLN A 63 -1.85 6.39 -6.70
CA GLN A 63 -1.24 7.37 -7.60
C GLN A 63 -1.67 7.15 -9.03
N GLU A 64 -1.09 6.15 -9.69
CA GLU A 64 -1.32 5.85 -11.10
C GLU A 64 -1.79 4.39 -11.24
N ARG A 65 -2.69 4.19 -12.20
CA ARG A 65 -3.08 2.86 -12.68
C ARG A 65 -2.29 2.55 -13.93
N ASP A 66 -1.56 1.44 -13.90
CA ASP A 66 -0.87 0.90 -15.06
C ASP A 66 -1.88 0.31 -16.08
N PRO A 67 -1.54 0.20 -17.37
CA PRO A 67 -2.42 -0.36 -18.41
C PRO A 67 -2.90 -1.79 -18.15
N TRP A 68 -2.20 -2.54 -17.29
CA TRP A 68 -2.57 -3.89 -16.86
C TRP A 68 -3.58 -3.94 -15.71
N GLY A 69 -3.97 -2.78 -15.17
CA GLY A 69 -4.92 -2.65 -14.07
C GLY A 69 -4.28 -2.54 -12.68
N ASP A 70 -2.97 -2.75 -12.56
CA ASP A 70 -2.22 -2.56 -11.31
C ASP A 70 -2.22 -1.09 -10.88
N LEU A 71 -2.23 -0.85 -9.57
CA LEU A 71 -2.17 0.50 -9.00
C LEU A 71 -0.87 0.72 -8.23
N ARG A 72 -0.30 1.92 -8.37
CA ARG A 72 0.78 2.37 -7.51
C ARG A 72 0.20 2.97 -6.23
N ILE A 73 0.71 2.54 -5.09
CA ILE A 73 0.37 3.08 -3.77
C ILE A 73 1.61 3.70 -3.12
N VAL A 74 1.42 4.82 -2.44
CA VAL A 74 2.45 5.46 -1.62
C VAL A 74 1.87 5.79 -0.25
N GLY A 75 2.69 5.75 0.79
CA GLY A 75 2.30 6.15 2.12
C GLY A 75 3.50 6.55 2.97
N ILE A 76 3.21 7.24 4.06
CA ILE A 76 4.21 7.78 4.98
C ILE A 76 3.86 7.28 6.38
N GLY A 77 4.88 6.87 7.14
CA GLY A 77 4.76 6.37 8.50
C GLY A 77 4.98 4.87 8.59
N ALA A 78 4.42 4.24 9.63
CA ALA A 78 4.65 2.84 9.92
C ALA A 78 4.16 1.95 8.77
N PRO A 79 5.03 1.10 8.20
CA PRO A 79 4.62 0.17 7.16
C PRO A 79 3.56 -0.78 7.72
N PRO A 80 2.52 -1.10 6.93
CA PRO A 80 1.47 -2.01 7.38
C PRO A 80 1.99 -3.44 7.57
N PHE A 81 3.07 -3.82 6.88
CA PHE A 81 3.70 -5.14 6.94
C PHE A 81 4.73 -5.22 8.07
N PRO A 82 4.93 -6.41 8.68
CA PRO A 82 6.10 -6.63 9.50
C PRO A 82 7.31 -6.37 8.62
N LEU A 83 8.09 -5.34 8.97
CA LEU A 83 9.44 -5.19 8.44
C LEU A 83 10.16 -6.46 8.90
N GLU A 84 10.28 -7.45 8.01
CA GLU A 84 11.18 -8.56 8.27
C GLU A 84 12.52 -7.93 8.66
N PRO A 85 13.03 -8.17 9.88
CA PRO A 85 14.38 -7.74 10.19
C PRO A 85 15.24 -8.41 9.14
N SER A 86 15.90 -7.60 8.31
CA SER A 86 16.85 -8.06 7.30
C SER A 86 17.64 -9.22 7.89
N ALA A 87 17.46 -10.42 7.33
CA ALA A 87 18.11 -11.63 7.81
C ALA A 87 19.60 -11.32 7.98
N THR A 88 20.04 -11.29 9.24
CA THR A 88 21.46 -11.20 9.57
C THR A 88 22.06 -12.52 9.12
N GLY A 89 22.77 -12.49 8.00
CA GLY A 89 23.66 -13.56 7.56
C GLY A 89 25.04 -13.41 8.20
#